data_AF-A0A2S2QLN1-F1
#
_entry.id   AF-A0A2S2QLN1-F1
#
_cell.length_a   1.000
_cell.length_b   1.000
_cell.length_c   1.000
_cell.angle_alpha   90.00
_cell.angle_beta   90.00
_cell.angle_gamma   90.00
#
_symmetry.space_group_name_H-M   'P 1'
#
loop_
_entity.id
_entity.type
_entity.pdbx_description
1 polymer ?
#
loop_
_entity_poly.entity_id
_entity_poly.type
_entity_poly.pdbx_seq_one_letter_code
_entity_poly.pdbx_strand_id
1 'polypeptide(L)'
;MLHYFRFFKFILQLISRYQTWAKDANVKSKTELNDFSTRITFLEDLESDLKIFYFKLNDIYLMFEQLLCTKVPVDILELQKSCILDINLNSLINDINKCKLQSVTDEVMSYVIRVTDVPRLFRHTNRDYPREPCAYMKSIVTTLKTLQNKICQKQVLDHIVTQ
;
A
#
# COMPACT_ATOMS: atom_id res chain seq x y z
N MET A 1 20.43 10.92 31.04
CA MET A 1 20.09 9.53 30.65
C MET A 1 18.59 9.21 30.84
N LEU A 2 17.96 9.53 31.99
CA LEU A 2 16.54 9.23 32.25
C LEU A 2 15.54 9.80 31.22
N HIS A 3 15.74 11.06 30.77
CA HIS A 3 14.89 11.69 29.76
C HIS A 3 14.97 11.01 28.39
N TYR A 4 16.15 10.48 28.05
CA TYR A 4 16.36 9.78 26.79
C TYR A 4 15.58 8.46 26.75
N PHE A 5 15.68 7.64 27.79
CA PHE A 5 14.92 6.38 27.87
C PHE A 5 13.40 6.61 27.82
N ARG A 6 12.92 7.68 28.46
CA ARG A 6 11.49 8.07 28.38
C ARG A 6 11.08 8.46 26.96
N PHE A 7 11.93 9.21 26.26
CA PHE A 7 11.68 9.61 24.88
C PHE A 7 11.71 8.39 23.93
N PHE A 8 12.72 7.53 24.05
CA PHE A 8 12.81 6.32 23.22
C PHE A 8 11.61 5.40 23.44
N LYS A 9 11.18 5.22 24.69
CA LYS A 9 9.95 4.50 25.03
C LYS A 9 8.72 5.11 24.35
N PHE A 10 8.62 6.44 24.29
CA PHE A 10 7.54 7.11 23.59
C PHE A 10 7.56 6.82 22.07
N ILE A 11 8.73 6.81 21.44
CA ILE A 11 8.87 6.44 20.02
C ILE A 11 8.38 5.01 19.78
N LEU A 12 8.82 4.05 20.60
CA LEU A 12 8.35 2.66 20.48
C LEU A 12 6.83 2.53 20.68
N GLN A 13 6.24 3.29 21.60
CA GLN A 13 4.79 3.32 21.80
C GLN A 13 4.06 3.91 20.59
N LEU A 14 4.58 4.98 20.01
CA LEU A 14 3.99 5.63 18.84
C LEU A 14 4.01 4.71 17.63
N ILE A 15 5.14 4.04 17.41
CA ILE A 15 5.29 2.96 16.42
C ILE A 15 4.23 1.88 16.61
N SER A 16 4.18 1.30 17.81
CA SER A 16 3.27 0.19 18.12
C SER A 16 1.80 0.57 17.87
N ARG A 17 1.41 1.78 18.29
CA ARG A 17 0.06 2.31 18.05
C ARG A 17 -0.23 2.52 16.58
N TYR A 18 0.70 3.13 15.84
CA TYR A 18 0.51 3.40 14.41
C TYR A 18 0.40 2.10 13.61
N GLN A 19 1.22 1.10 13.93
CA GLN A 19 1.11 -0.23 13.31
C GLN A 19 -0.23 -0.91 13.57
N THR A 20 -0.69 -0.85 14.82
CA THR A 20 -1.97 -1.45 15.21
C THR A 20 -3.12 -0.76 14.48
N TRP A 21 -3.09 0.58 14.42
CA TRP A 21 -4.05 1.36 13.66
C TRP A 21 -4.02 1.02 12.17
N ALA A 22 -2.84 0.97 11.55
CA ALA A 22 -2.72 0.70 10.11
C ALA A 22 -3.19 -0.72 9.75
N LYS A 23 -2.96 -1.71 10.62
CA LYS A 23 -3.53 -3.06 10.47
C LYS A 23 -5.05 -3.04 10.51
N ASP A 24 -5.62 -2.40 11.52
CA ASP A 24 -7.07 -2.27 11.68
C ASP A 24 -7.70 -1.52 10.50
N ALA A 25 -7.08 -0.43 10.07
CA ALA A 25 -7.52 0.38 8.94
C ALA A 25 -7.49 -0.42 7.62
N ASN A 26 -6.46 -1.24 7.39
CA ASN A 26 -6.40 -2.15 6.25
C ASN A 26 -7.57 -3.16 6.27
N VAL A 27 -7.87 -3.75 7.43
CA VAL A 27 -8.99 -4.69 7.58
C VAL A 27 -10.34 -3.99 7.32
N LYS A 28 -10.56 -2.84 7.97
CA LYS A 28 -11.80 -2.05 7.83
C LYS A 28 -12.01 -1.54 6.41
N SER A 29 -10.95 -1.24 5.67
CA SER A 29 -11.06 -0.83 4.26
C SER A 29 -11.83 -1.84 3.42
N LYS A 30 -11.78 -3.13 3.76
CA LYS A 30 -12.50 -4.18 3.04
C LYS A 30 -14.01 -4.15 3.26
N THR A 31 -14.45 -3.74 4.45
CA THR A 31 -15.87 -3.77 4.84
C THR A 31 -16.54 -2.40 4.73
N GLU A 32 -15.78 -1.32 4.87
CA GLU A 32 -16.30 0.05 4.92
C GLU A 32 -16.17 0.78 3.57
N LEU A 33 -15.21 0.40 2.72
CA LEU A 33 -15.00 1.01 1.40
C LEU A 33 -15.46 0.06 0.28
N ASN A 34 -16.73 0.17 -0.10
CA ASN A 34 -17.33 -0.68 -1.14
C ASN A 34 -16.94 -0.24 -2.57
N ASP A 35 -16.63 1.04 -2.77
CA ASP A 35 -16.19 1.54 -4.07
C ASP A 35 -14.72 1.16 -4.33
N PHE A 36 -14.46 0.51 -5.46
CA PHE A 36 -13.13 0.04 -5.86
C PHE A 36 -12.12 1.19 -5.91
N SER A 37 -12.48 2.31 -6.55
CA SER A 37 -11.55 3.43 -6.77
C SER A 37 -11.13 4.08 -5.45
N THR A 38 -12.10 4.31 -4.57
CA THR A 38 -11.89 4.88 -3.23
C THR A 38 -11.04 3.97 -2.38
N ARG A 39 -11.34 2.66 -2.37
CA ARG A 39 -10.58 1.68 -1.60
C ARG A 39 -9.14 1.54 -2.07
N ILE A 40 -8.90 1.49 -3.39
CA ILE A 40 -7.53 1.42 -3.93
C ILE A 40 -6.74 2.68 -3.56
N THR A 41 -7.35 3.86 -3.72
CA THR A 41 -6.69 5.14 -3.36
C THR A 41 -6.31 5.16 -1.88
N PHE A 42 -7.23 4.76 -0.99
CA PHE A 42 -6.96 4.65 0.44
C PHE A 42 -5.78 3.71 0.74
N LEU A 43 -5.73 2.52 0.11
CA LEU A 43 -4.66 1.55 0.34
C LEU A 43 -3.29 2.03 -0.18
N GLU A 44 -3.28 2.79 -1.28
CA GLU A 44 -2.07 3.45 -1.79
C GLU A 44 -1.57 4.54 -0.84
N ASP A 45 -2.47 5.39 -0.36
CA ASP A 45 -2.16 6.46 0.59
C ASP A 45 -1.63 5.87 1.90
N LEU A 46 -2.29 4.84 2.44
CA LEU A 46 -1.84 4.14 3.64
C LEU A 46 -0.44 3.51 3.48
N GLU A 47 -0.17 2.88 2.33
CA GLU A 47 1.16 2.34 2.04
C GLU A 47 2.22 3.46 1.98
N SER A 48 1.89 4.58 1.35
CA SER A 48 2.77 5.75 1.24
C SER A 48 3.07 6.35 2.61
N ASP A 49 2.03 6.58 3.42
CA ASP A 49 2.15 7.12 4.77
C ASP A 49 3.00 6.23 5.67
N LEU A 50 2.81 4.89 5.58
CA LEU A 50 3.67 3.94 6.27
C LEU A 50 5.13 4.14 5.85
N LYS A 51 5.44 4.10 4.54
CA LYS A 51 6.82 4.29 4.05
C LYS A 51 7.45 5.59 4.54
N ILE A 52 6.71 6.70 4.48
CA ILE A 52 7.17 8.01 4.95
C ILE A 52 7.44 7.98 6.45
N PHE A 53 6.50 7.45 7.24
CA PHE A 53 6.62 7.35 8.69
C PHE A 53 7.89 6.59 9.10
N TYR A 54 8.13 5.43 8.48
CA TYR A 54 9.32 4.63 8.80
C TYR A 54 10.62 5.25 8.32
N PHE A 55 10.62 5.90 7.15
CA PHE A 55 11.77 6.66 6.70
C PHE A 55 12.14 7.75 7.72
N LYS A 56 11.14 8.49 8.21
CA LYS A 56 11.34 9.51 9.24
C LYS A 56 11.76 8.95 10.60
N LEU A 57 11.28 7.77 10.98
CA LEU A 57 11.77 7.10 12.18
C LEU A 57 13.25 6.75 12.07
N ASN A 58 13.71 6.32 10.89
CA ASN A 58 15.12 6.05 10.66
C ASN A 58 15.95 7.33 10.75
N ASP A 59 15.49 8.44 10.17
CA ASP A 59 16.14 9.77 10.31
C ASP A 59 16.29 10.16 11.78
N ILE A 60 15.21 10.00 12.55
CA ILE A 60 15.18 10.29 13.99
C ILE A 60 16.18 9.39 14.74
N TYR A 61 16.23 8.11 14.42
CA TYR A 61 17.18 7.18 15.04
C TYR A 61 18.63 7.58 14.75
N LEU A 62 18.98 7.86 13.48
CA LEU A 62 20.33 8.28 13.09
C LEU A 62 20.76 9.55 13.82
N MET A 63 19.85 10.52 13.98
CA MET A 63 20.10 11.72 14.77
C MET A 63 20.42 11.38 16.23
N PHE A 64 19.69 10.44 16.85
CA PHE A 64 19.95 10.01 18.22
C PHE A 64 21.26 9.27 18.36
N GLU A 65 21.57 8.37 17.43
CA GLU A 65 22.83 7.63 17.39
C GLU A 65 24.02 8.60 17.42
N GLN A 66 23.99 9.65 16.58
CA GLN A 66 25.02 10.68 16.55
C GLN A 66 25.12 11.50 17.85
N LEU A 67 23.99 11.82 18.48
CA LEU A 67 23.97 12.62 19.71
C LEU A 67 24.37 11.84 20.96
N LEU A 68 24.26 10.51 20.93
CA LEU A 68 24.37 9.64 22.10
C LEU A 68 25.50 8.62 22.02
N CYS A 69 26.20 8.49 20.89
CA CYS A 69 27.34 7.59 20.73
C CYS A 69 28.46 7.79 21.77
N THR A 70 28.55 9.00 22.36
CA THR A 70 29.53 9.31 23.43
C THR A 70 28.96 9.18 24.84
N LYS A 71 27.65 8.96 24.98
CA LYS A 71 26.90 9.02 26.26
C LYS A 71 26.18 7.71 26.61
N VAL A 72 26.02 6.82 25.65
CA VAL A 72 25.30 5.56 25.78
C VAL A 72 26.21 4.43 25.26
N PRO A 73 26.34 3.31 26.00
CA PRO A 73 27.04 2.13 25.54
C PRO A 73 26.57 1.64 24.16
N VAL A 74 27.51 1.15 23.35
CA VAL A 74 27.27 0.73 21.94
C VAL A 74 26.26 -0.42 21.86
N ASP A 75 26.33 -1.37 22.78
CA ASP A 75 25.39 -2.49 22.91
C ASP A 75 23.94 -2.03 23.11
N ILE A 76 23.73 -0.96 23.87
CA ILE A 76 22.39 -0.38 24.07
C ILE A 76 21.91 0.28 22.77
N LEU A 77 22.78 1.00 22.06
CA LEU A 77 22.43 1.63 20.78
C LEU A 77 22.07 0.61 19.70
N GLU A 78 22.80 -0.50 19.63
CA GLU A 78 22.51 -1.62 18.73
C GLU A 78 21.18 -2.29 19.06
N LEU A 79 20.89 -2.55 20.34
CA LEU A 79 19.61 -3.11 20.78
C LEU A 79 18.43 -2.19 20.43
N GLN A 80 18.63 -0.88 20.53
CA GLN A 80 17.60 0.10 20.15
C GLN A 80 17.38 0.14 18.64
N LYS A 81 18.45 0.00 17.87
CA LYS A 81 18.39 -0.17 16.42
C LYS A 81 17.55 -1.39 16.05
N SER A 82 17.86 -2.53 16.66
CA SER A 82 17.14 -3.77 16.37
C SER A 82 15.66 -3.65 16.75
N CYS A 83 15.33 -3.00 17.87
CA CYS A 83 13.93 -2.75 18.26
C CYS A 83 13.15 -1.91 17.23
N ILE A 84 13.82 -1.02 16.48
CA ILE A 84 13.20 -0.23 15.40
C ILE A 84 13.24 -1.00 14.06
N LEU A 85 14.25 -1.83 13.81
CA LEU A 85 14.37 -2.58 12.56
C LEU A 85 13.55 -3.88 12.55
N ASP A 86 13.38 -4.54 13.70
CA ASP A 86 12.54 -5.74 13.90
C ASP A 86 11.05 -5.44 13.81
N ILE A 87 10.71 -4.18 13.58
CA ILE A 87 9.34 -3.78 13.30
C ILE A 87 8.92 -4.47 11.99
N ASN A 88 7.86 -5.28 12.08
CA ASN A 88 7.26 -6.06 10.98
C ASN A 88 6.59 -5.20 9.88
N LEU A 89 7.24 -4.11 9.46
CA LEU A 89 6.82 -3.22 8.40
C LEU A 89 6.64 -3.94 7.07
N ASN A 90 7.65 -4.74 6.70
CA ASN A 90 7.59 -5.49 5.45
C ASN A 90 6.37 -6.41 5.43
N SER A 91 6.02 -7.00 6.58
CA SER A 91 4.81 -7.81 6.70
C SER A 91 3.54 -6.98 6.46
N LEU A 92 3.41 -5.82 7.12
CA LEU A 92 2.25 -4.95 6.95
C LEU A 92 2.11 -4.40 5.52
N ILE A 93 3.21 -3.94 4.91
CA ILE A 93 3.22 -3.49 3.52
C ILE A 93 2.84 -4.64 2.58
N ASN A 94 3.37 -5.84 2.81
CA ASN A 94 3.01 -7.01 2.03
C ASN A 94 1.53 -7.36 2.16
N ASP A 95 0.94 -7.21 3.35
CA ASP A 95 -0.48 -7.45 3.55
C ASP A 95 -1.35 -6.40 2.85
N ILE A 96 -0.96 -5.12 2.88
CA ILE A 96 -1.61 -4.07 2.09
C ILE A 96 -1.51 -4.38 0.58
N ASN A 97 -0.35 -4.83 0.11
CA ASN A 97 -0.15 -5.22 -1.29
C ASN A 97 -1.04 -6.39 -1.70
N LYS A 98 -1.16 -7.42 -0.86
CA LYS A 98 -2.11 -8.52 -1.08
C LYS A 98 -3.55 -8.01 -1.13
N CYS A 99 -3.93 -7.11 -0.23
CA CYS A 99 -5.27 -6.51 -0.23
C CYS A 99 -5.57 -5.74 -1.52
N LYS A 100 -4.63 -4.94 -2.03
CA LYS A 100 -4.76 -4.24 -3.32
C LYS A 100 -4.94 -5.23 -4.47
N LEU A 101 -4.08 -6.25 -4.56
CA LEU A 101 -4.16 -7.27 -5.59
C LEU A 101 -5.50 -8.02 -5.54
N GLN A 102 -5.97 -8.35 -4.34
CA GLN A 102 -7.27 -8.99 -4.16
C GLN A 102 -8.41 -8.09 -4.63
N SER A 103 -8.43 -6.81 -4.25
CA SER A 103 -9.45 -5.85 -4.69
C SER A 103 -9.53 -5.74 -6.22
N VAL A 104 -8.38 -5.76 -6.88
CA VAL A 104 -8.30 -5.71 -8.34
C VAL A 104 -8.82 -7.01 -8.95
N THR A 105 -8.42 -8.14 -8.38
CA THR A 105 -8.86 -9.46 -8.85
C THR A 105 -10.37 -9.58 -8.73
N ASP A 106 -10.94 -9.18 -7.59
CA ASP A 106 -12.38 -9.20 -7.34
C ASP A 106 -13.14 -8.34 -8.36
N GLU A 107 -12.67 -7.12 -8.60
CA GLU A 107 -13.27 -6.17 -9.54
C GLU A 107 -13.20 -6.69 -10.99
N VAL A 108 -12.04 -7.17 -11.43
CA VAL A 108 -11.84 -7.73 -12.79
C VAL A 108 -12.68 -8.99 -12.98
N MET A 109 -12.71 -9.90 -12.01
CA MET A 109 -13.48 -11.13 -12.09
C MET A 109 -14.98 -10.86 -12.20
N SER A 110 -15.49 -9.79 -11.57
CA SER A 110 -16.89 -9.37 -11.71
C SER A 110 -17.27 -9.05 -13.16
N TYR A 111 -16.35 -8.50 -13.95
CA TYR A 111 -16.54 -8.22 -15.38
C TYR A 111 -16.33 -9.46 -16.24
N VAL A 112 -15.33 -10.29 -15.92
CA VAL A 112 -15.04 -11.53 -16.67
C VAL A 112 -16.22 -12.50 -16.63
N ILE A 113 -16.83 -12.70 -15.45
CA ILE A 113 -18.02 -13.56 -15.32
C ILE A 113 -19.12 -13.07 -16.27
N ARG A 114 -19.37 -11.76 -16.32
CA ARG A 114 -20.38 -11.17 -17.22
C ARG A 114 -20.03 -11.36 -18.70
N VAL A 115 -18.75 -11.38 -19.07
CA VAL A 115 -18.30 -11.69 -20.45
C VAL A 115 -18.57 -13.15 -20.82
N THR A 116 -18.39 -14.10 -19.89
CA THR A 116 -18.64 -15.52 -20.19
C THR A 116 -20.11 -15.84 -20.50
N ASP A 117 -21.04 -14.98 -20.07
CA ASP A 117 -22.46 -15.08 -20.44
C ASP A 117 -22.77 -14.45 -21.81
N VAL A 118 -21.89 -13.61 -22.36
CA VAL A 118 -22.10 -12.93 -23.65
C VAL A 118 -22.25 -13.90 -24.84
N PRO A 119 -21.42 -14.96 -25.00
CA PRO A 119 -21.61 -15.94 -26.07
C PRO A 119 -22.99 -16.60 -26.07
N ARG A 120 -23.62 -16.77 -24.89
CA ARG A 120 -24.98 -17.33 -24.79
C ARG A 120 -26.04 -16.39 -25.37
N LEU A 121 -25.87 -15.08 -25.20
CA LEU A 121 -26.77 -14.05 -25.75
C LEU A 121 -26.68 -13.93 -27.29
N PHE A 122 -25.49 -14.11 -27.85
CA PHE A 122 -25.28 -14.05 -29.30
C PHE A 122 -25.69 -15.34 -30.04
N ARG A 123 -25.60 -16.50 -29.38
CA ARG A 123 -26.09 -17.78 -29.94
C ARG A 123 -27.58 -17.79 -30.25
N HIS A 124 -28.37 -16.90 -29.64
CA HIS A 124 -29.82 -16.84 -29.86
C HIS A 124 -30.28 -15.68 -30.75
N THR A 125 -29.39 -14.81 -31.22
CA THR A 125 -29.81 -13.54 -31.86
C THR A 125 -29.39 -13.32 -33.31
N ASN A 126 -28.71 -14.26 -33.99
CA ASN A 126 -28.29 -14.12 -35.41
C ASN A 126 -27.66 -12.74 -35.75
N ARG A 127 -26.97 -12.13 -34.78
CA ARG A 127 -26.32 -10.83 -34.97
C ARG A 127 -24.91 -11.03 -35.53
N ASP A 128 -24.50 -10.10 -36.39
CA ASP A 128 -23.13 -10.02 -36.90
C ASP A 128 -22.10 -9.89 -35.77
N TYR A 129 -20.89 -10.39 -36.03
CA TYR A 129 -19.78 -10.33 -35.08
C TYR A 129 -19.44 -8.87 -34.72
N PRO A 130 -19.30 -8.54 -33.42
CA PRO A 130 -19.00 -7.18 -32.99
C PRO A 130 -17.60 -6.75 -33.44
N ARG A 131 -17.49 -5.53 -33.99
CA ARG A 131 -16.23 -4.89 -34.43
C ARG A 131 -15.55 -4.07 -33.33
N GLU A 132 -16.25 -3.80 -32.23
CA GLU A 132 -15.71 -3.08 -31.08
C GLU A 132 -15.60 -3.99 -29.84
N PRO A 133 -14.62 -3.73 -28.94
CA PRO A 133 -14.55 -4.42 -27.67
C PRO A 133 -15.81 -4.15 -26.84
N CYS A 134 -16.38 -5.21 -26.27
CA CYS A 134 -17.60 -5.10 -25.47
C CYS A 134 -17.38 -4.25 -24.20
N ALA A 135 -18.46 -3.72 -23.63
CA ALA A 135 -18.41 -2.82 -22.47
C ALA A 135 -17.61 -3.41 -21.29
N TYR A 136 -17.75 -4.71 -21.02
CA TYR A 136 -16.98 -5.39 -19.97
C TYR A 136 -15.48 -5.42 -20.24
N MET A 137 -15.05 -5.61 -21.50
CA MET A 137 -13.64 -5.55 -21.88
C MET A 137 -13.08 -4.14 -21.69
N LYS A 138 -13.88 -3.11 -22.03
CA LYS A 138 -13.54 -1.70 -21.75
C LYS A 138 -13.42 -1.45 -20.23
N SER A 139 -14.31 -2.02 -19.41
CA SER A 139 -14.23 -1.95 -17.94
C SER A 139 -12.98 -2.63 -17.38
N ILE A 140 -12.66 -3.86 -17.81
CA ILE A 140 -11.44 -4.58 -17.38
C ILE A 140 -10.19 -3.74 -17.67
N VAL A 141 -10.05 -3.24 -18.90
CA VAL A 141 -8.92 -2.40 -19.29
C VAL A 141 -8.86 -1.13 -18.46
N THR A 142 -10.01 -0.54 -18.11
CA THR A 142 -10.07 0.67 -17.28
C THR A 142 -9.62 0.38 -15.85
N THR A 143 -10.11 -0.69 -15.21
CA THR A 143 -9.68 -1.15 -13.88
C THR A 143 -8.16 -1.38 -13.84
N LEU A 144 -7.60 -2.04 -14.85
CA LEU A 144 -6.16 -2.26 -14.98
C LEU A 144 -5.38 -0.96 -15.21
N LYS A 145 -5.92 -0.03 -15.99
CA LYS A 145 -5.32 1.30 -16.19
C LYS A 145 -5.34 2.16 -14.94
N THR A 146 -6.38 2.07 -14.10
CA THR A 146 -6.43 2.80 -12.82
C THR A 146 -5.28 2.39 -11.89
N LEU A 147 -4.91 1.11 -11.90
CA LEU A 147 -3.68 0.60 -11.27
C LEU A 147 -2.41 1.11 -11.96
N GLN A 148 -2.35 1.03 -13.29
CA GLN A 148 -1.13 1.30 -14.06
C GLN A 148 -0.78 2.80 -14.14
N ASN A 149 -1.78 3.68 -14.22
CA ASN A 149 -1.56 5.12 -14.44
C ASN A 149 -0.86 5.82 -13.27
N LYS A 150 -0.91 5.29 -12.04
CA LYS A 150 -0.10 5.83 -10.92
C LYS A 150 1.32 5.26 -10.85
N ILE A 151 1.55 4.05 -11.37
CA ILE A 151 2.92 3.49 -11.53
C ILE A 151 3.65 4.21 -12.68
N CYS A 152 2.94 4.53 -13.77
CA CYS A 152 3.50 5.20 -14.95
C CYS A 152 3.73 6.70 -14.73
N GLN A 153 2.87 7.39 -13.96
CA GLN A 153 3.10 8.81 -13.60
C GLN A 153 4.42 9.00 -12.84
N LYS A 154 4.80 8.06 -11.97
CA LYS A 154 6.07 8.12 -11.23
C LYS A 154 7.27 8.00 -12.15
N GLN A 155 7.21 7.11 -13.15
CA GLN A 155 8.29 6.93 -14.15
C GLN A 155 8.41 8.12 -15.11
N VAL A 156 7.30 8.77 -15.47
CA VAL A 156 7.31 9.98 -16.32
C VAL A 156 7.82 11.20 -15.54
N LEU A 157 7.45 11.35 -14.27
CA LEU A 157 7.98 12.43 -13.39
C LEU A 157 9.48 12.26 -13.12
N ASP A 158 9.95 11.03 -12.86
CA ASP A 158 11.38 10.75 -12.65
C ASP A 158 12.24 11.01 -13.90
N HIS A 159 11.67 10.85 -15.11
CA HIS A 159 12.32 11.21 -16.37
C HIS A 159 12.30 12.70 -16.71
N ILE A 160 11.36 13.47 -16.16
CA ILE A 160 11.28 14.93 -16.39
C ILE A 160 12.23 15.69 -15.45
N VAL A 161 12.54 15.16 -14.27
CA VAL A 161 13.42 15.83 -13.27
C VAL A 161 14.92 15.58 -13.53
N THR A 162 15.27 14.68 -14.44
CA THR A 162 16.67 14.37 -14.82
C THR A 162 17.11 14.92 -16.19
N GLN A 163 16.32 15.79 -16.80
CA GLN A 163 16.70 16.59 -17.98
C GLN A 163 16.81 18.07 -17.62
#